data_AF-A0A1F6UX89-F1
#
_entry.id   AF-A0A1F6UX89-F1
#
_cell.length_a   1.000
_cell.length_b   1.000
_cell.length_c   1.000
_cell.angle_alpha   90.00
_cell.angle_beta   90.00
_cell.angle_gamma   90.00
#
_symmetry.space_group_name_H-M   'P 1'
#
loop_
_entity.id
_entity.type
_entity.pdbx_description
1 polymer ?
#
loop_
_entity_poly.entity_id
_entity_poly.type
_entity_poly.pdbx_seq_one_letter_code
_entity_poly.pdbx_strand_id
1 'polypeptide(L)' 'MSDSGDTPANIDETSVEKTAALAQLRIAPEYLPGVVANLQGIAAVAAIVNATPLAKDDELGPIWKP' A
#
# COMPACT_ATOMS: atom_id res chain seq x y z
N MET A 1 -22.44 -1.29 -14.39
CA MET A 1 -21.93 -1.95 -13.17
C MET A 1 -20.46 -1.58 -13.06
N SER A 2 -20.15 -0.45 -12.44
CA SER A 2 -18.78 0.00 -12.17
C SER A 2 -18.71 0.30 -10.69
N ASP A 3 -18.79 -0.78 -9.92
CA ASP A 3 -18.46 -0.78 -8.50
C ASP A 3 -17.03 -1.30 -8.37
N SER A 4 -16.37 -0.97 -7.26
CA SER A 4 -14.93 -1.06 -6.97
C SER A 4 -14.16 0.22 -7.30
N GLY A 5 -14.64 1.36 -6.79
CA GLY A 5 -13.68 2.28 -6.19
C GLY A 5 -12.98 1.47 -5.10
N ASP A 6 -11.73 1.09 -5.37
CA ASP A 6 -10.95 0.14 -4.57
C ASP A 6 -10.88 0.68 -3.14
N THR A 7 -11.78 0.21 -2.29
CA THR A 7 -11.77 0.55 -0.87
C THR A 7 -10.45 -0.02 -0.37
N PRO A 8 -9.57 0.79 0.27
CA PRO A 8 -8.30 0.26 0.73
C PRO A 8 -8.58 -1.00 1.53
N ALA A 9 -7.97 -2.11 1.12
CA ALA A 9 -8.09 -3.38 1.81
C ALA A 9 -7.90 -3.11 3.30
N ASN A 10 -8.82 -3.58 4.15
CA ASN A 10 -8.75 -3.32 5.57
C ASN A 10 -7.38 -3.80 6.08
N ILE A 11 -6.52 -2.85 6.47
CA ILE A 11 -5.18 -3.16 6.96
C ILE A 11 -5.34 -3.59 8.41
N ASP A 12 -5.24 -4.90 8.62
CA ASP A 12 -5.36 -5.57 9.89
C ASP A 12 -4.21 -6.58 10.04
N GLU A 13 -4.12 -7.20 11.21
CA GLU A 13 -3.04 -8.17 11.48
C GLU A 13 -3.04 -9.33 10.47
N THR A 14 -4.22 -9.83 10.08
CA THR A 14 -4.34 -10.95 9.14
C THR A 14 -3.85 -10.59 7.74
N SER A 15 -4.20 -9.41 7.22
CA SER A 15 -3.75 -8.97 5.90
C SER A 15 -2.25 -8.68 5.88
N VAL A 16 -1.70 -8.12 6.96
CA VAL A 16 -0.25 -7.90 7.13
C VAL A 16 0.51 -9.22 7.21
N GLU A 17 0.05 -10.20 7.99
CA GLU A 17 0.69 -11.52 8.10
C GLU A 17 0.68 -12.27 6.77
N LYS A 18 -0.44 -12.26 6.04
CA LYS A 18 -0.52 -12.88 4.70
C LYS A 18 0.43 -12.22 3.71
N THR A 19 0.53 -10.89 3.74
CA THR A 19 1.45 -10.13 2.88
C THR A 19 2.90 -10.44 3.22
N ALA A 20 3.23 -10.51 4.50
CA ALA A 20 4.57 -10.90 4.96
C ALA A 20 4.93 -12.32 4.52
N ALA A 21 3.99 -13.27 4.62
CA ALA A 21 4.18 -14.65 4.16
C ALA A 21 4.46 -14.73 2.65
N LEU A 22 3.71 -13.97 1.82
CA LEU A 22 3.95 -13.88 0.38
C LEU A 22 5.33 -13.30 0.05
N ALA A 23 5.78 -12.32 0.82
CA ALA A 23 7.10 -11.71 0.69
C ALA A 23 8.23 -12.53 1.33
N GLN A 24 7.94 -13.70 1.91
CA GLN A 24 8.89 -14.51 2.67
C GLN A 24 9.56 -13.75 3.83
N LEU A 25 8.84 -12.81 4.44
CA LEU A 25 9.28 -12.02 5.59
C LEU A 25 8.65 -12.59 6.87
N ARG A 26 9.44 -12.61 7.96
CA ARG A 26 8.94 -12.91 9.30
C ARG A 26 8.79 -11.61 10.09
N ILE A 27 7.60 -11.36 10.60
CA ILE A 27 7.32 -10.27 11.55
C ILE A 27 7.27 -10.91 12.94
N ALA A 28 8.08 -10.41 13.88
CA ALA A 28 7.98 -10.86 15.26
C ALA A 28 6.66 -10.35 15.87
N PRO A 29 5.94 -11.15 16.69
CA PRO A 29 4.62 -10.77 17.21
C PRO A 29 4.61 -9.41 17.92
N GLU A 30 5.69 -9.06 18.63
CA GLU A 30 5.85 -7.78 19.32
C GLU A 30 5.87 -6.56 18.38
N TYR A 31 6.19 -6.75 17.10
CA TYR A 31 6.24 -5.68 16.10
C TYR A 31 4.97 -5.60 15.25
N LEU A 32 4.17 -6.67 15.19
CA LEU A 32 3.00 -6.74 14.31
C LEU A 32 2.01 -5.58 14.52
N PRO A 33 1.64 -5.18 15.75
CA PRO A 33 0.74 -4.04 15.95
C PRO A 33 1.30 -2.72 15.41
N GLY A 34 2.61 -2.51 15.55
CA GLY A 34 3.29 -1.31 15.04
C GLY A 34 3.36 -1.30 13.51
N VAL A 35 3.59 -2.46 12.89
CA VAL A 35 3.57 -2.60 11.42
C VAL A 35 2.18 -2.29 10.86
N VAL A 36 1.13 -2.81 11.49
CA VAL A 36 -0.27 -2.52 11.11
C VAL A 36 -0.55 -1.03 11.18
N ALA A 37 -0.24 -0.38 12.31
CA ALA A 37 -0.47 1.05 12.49
C ALA A 37 0.28 1.90 11.44
N ASN A 38 1.53 1.54 11.13
CA ASN A 38 2.32 2.25 10.12
C ASN A 38 1.74 2.09 8.71
N LEU A 39 1.31 0.87 8.35
CA LEU A 39 0.70 0.60 7.05
C LEU A 39 -0.65 1.31 6.90
N GLN A 40 -1.45 1.40 7.96
CA GLN A 40 -2.67 2.22 7.98
C GLN A 40 -2.37 3.71 7.72
N GLY A 41 -1.32 4.26 8.35
CA GLY A 41 -0.86 5.62 8.09
C GLY A 41 -0.39 5.83 6.64
N ILE A 42 0.38 4.90 6.09
CA ILE A 42 0.84 4.94 4.70
C ILE A 42 -0.35 4.86 3.73
N ALA A 43 -1.36 4.03 4.02
CA ALA A 43 -2.55 3.92 3.19
C ALA A 43 -3.32 5.24 3.10
N ALA A 44 -3.39 6.02 4.19
CA ALA A 44 -3.97 7.36 4.17
C ALA A 44 -3.21 8.32 3.23
N VAL A 45 -1.87 8.28 3.24
CA VAL A 45 -1.04 9.08 2.31
C VAL A 45 -1.20 8.59 0.87
N ALA A 46 -1.22 7.28 0.65
CA ALA A 46 -1.42 6.69 -0.66
C ALA A 46 -2.78 7.08 -1.27
N ALA A 47 -3.83 7.17 -0.45
CA ALA A 47 -5.15 7.64 -0.90
C ALA A 47 -5.09 9.08 -1.46
N ILE A 48 -4.29 9.96 -0.84
CA ILE A 48 -4.09 11.33 -1.32
C ILE A 48 -3.36 11.32 -2.67
N VAL A 49 -2.30 10.53 -2.79
CA VAL A 49 -1.52 10.40 -4.04
C VAL A 49 -2.39 9.84 -5.17
N ASN A 50 -3.13 8.76 -4.91
CA ASN A 50 -3.98 8.08 -5.90
C ASN A 50 -5.19 8.92 -6.32
N ALA A 51 -5.63 9.89 -5.51
CA ALA A 51 -6.66 10.84 -5.88
C ALA A 51 -6.16 11.89 -6.90
N THR A 52 -4.85 11.97 -7.14
CA THR A 52 -4.27 12.86 -8.15
C THR A 52 -4.55 12.30 -9.55
N PRO A 53 -5.23 13.04 -10.44
CA PRO A 53 -5.53 12.57 -11.78
C PRO A 53 -4.25 12.42 -12.60
N LEU A 54 -4.11 11.29 -13.29
CA LEU A 54 -3.04 11.07 -14.26
C LEU A 54 -3.53 11.37 -15.68
N ALA A 55 -2.80 12.19 -16.41
CA ALA A 55 -2.96 12.42 -17.83
C ALA A 55 -2.29 11.30 -18.64
N LYS A 56 -2.67 11.16 -19.91
CA LYS A 56 -2.12 10.11 -20.79
C LYS A 56 -0.63 10.29 -21.09
N ASP A 57 -0.17 11.53 -21.01
CA ASP A 57 1.20 11.97 -21.24
C ASP A 57 2.03 12.12 -19.95
N ASP A 58 1.45 11.80 -18.78
CA ASP A 58 2.24 11.72 -17.55
C ASP A 58 3.23 10.55 -17.66
N GLU A 59 4.52 10.89 -17.58
CA GLU A 59 5.60 9.91 -17.58
C GLU A 59 5.92 9.44 -16.16
N LEU A 60 6.57 8.27 -16.08
CA LEU A 60 7.18 7.85 -14.82
C LEU A 60 8.20 8.89 -14.35
N GLY A 61 8.44 8.93 -13.04
CA GLY A 61 9.52 9.73 -12.46
C GLY A 61 10.88 9.45 -13.14
N PRO A 62 11.90 10.28 -12.86
CA PRO A 62 13.15 10.34 -13.61
C PRO A 62 13.71 8.96 -13.94
N ILE A 63 13.83 8.69 -15.24
CA ILE A 63 14.43 7.46 -15.77
C ILE A 63 15.94 7.67 -15.80
N TRP A 64 16.67 6.87 -15.04
CA TRP A 64 18.13 6.86 -15.14
C TRP A 64 18.56 6.46 -16.56
N LYS A 65 19.41 7.28 -17.19
CA LYS A 65 20.02 7.02 -18.50
C LYS A 65 21.56 6.95 -18.31
N PRO A 66 22.23 5.89 -18.82
CA PRO A 66 23.69 5.76 -18.75
C PRO A 66 24.46 6.93 -19.35
#